data_AF-A0A9D3WC00-F1
#
_entry.id   AF-A0A9D3WC00-F1
#
_cell.length_a   1.000
_cell.length_b   1.000
_cell.length_c   1.000
_cell.angle_alpha   90.00
_cell.angle_beta   90.00
_cell.angle_gamma   90.00
#
_symmetry.space_group_name_H-M   'P 1'
#
loop_
_entity.id
_entity.type
_entity.pdbx_description
1 polymer ?
#
loop_
_entity_poly.entity_id
_entity_poly.type
_entity_poly.pdbx_seq_one_letter_code
_entity_poly.pdbx_strand_id
1 'polypeptide(L)'
;MLRSTNLLALPDVDCDKAYAMQLSFEETLLKNQTIFFQVALLYIASCGERCIRVHTAAAPVVADLGAMYRLDDTFAIVSLLCRLGSLFTLTNKLEDARNSLQLKIVKTLREYRNLYAVRHQFGARMIYLESLKFLYLYRLAVSKSVPLKGGYADAQLDERCTAGFFMMALPVKKLLKLLYPNLIRIDEFLLKPSAQTDDFKNTMNRLPLVAESLDLRGLYIYDDGFYFVIWFGRMLSPDIAGNLLRPDFAAELSRVMLSRHDNEMSRMLMGILKKLRESNPSYYQLSYLVR
;
A
#
# COMPACT_ATOMS: atom_id res chain seq x y z
N MET A 1 -5.93 21.11 -12.14
CA MET A 1 -6.34 21.38 -13.55
C MET A 1 -5.05 21.48 -14.36
N LEU A 2 -4.83 20.64 -15.38
CA LEU A 2 -3.65 20.79 -16.25
C LEU A 2 -3.82 22.07 -17.08
N ARG A 3 -2.85 22.99 -17.00
CA ARG A 3 -2.86 24.22 -17.81
C ARG A 3 -2.21 24.01 -19.17
N SER A 4 -1.30 23.05 -19.27
CA SER A 4 -0.68 22.54 -20.49
C SER A 4 -0.20 21.10 -20.26
N THR A 5 0.28 20.40 -21.30
CA THR A 5 0.81 19.02 -21.18
C THR A 5 1.96 18.88 -20.18
N ASN A 6 2.69 19.98 -19.92
CA ASN A 6 3.89 19.98 -19.09
C ASN A 6 3.73 20.78 -17.79
N LEU A 7 2.57 21.39 -17.54
CA LEU A 7 2.35 22.25 -16.36
C LEU A 7 1.09 21.87 -15.60
N LEU A 8 1.29 21.45 -14.34
CA LEU A 8 0.25 21.11 -13.40
C LEU A 8 -0.02 22.30 -12.46
N ALA A 9 -1.22 22.87 -12.52
CA ALA A 9 -1.66 23.87 -11.57
C ALA A 9 -2.35 23.20 -10.37
N LEU A 10 -1.75 23.37 -9.19
CA LEU A 10 -2.22 22.86 -7.92
C LEU A 10 -2.59 24.05 -7.03
N PRO A 11 -3.86 24.21 -6.61
CA PRO A 11 -4.27 25.28 -5.71
C PRO A 11 -3.60 25.18 -4.34
N ASP A 12 -3.46 23.96 -3.83
CA ASP A 12 -2.84 23.66 -2.56
C ASP A 12 -2.11 22.31 -2.64
N VAL A 13 -1.00 22.19 -1.92
CA VAL A 13 -0.13 21.02 -1.90
C VAL A 13 0.35 20.78 -0.47
N ASP A 14 0.13 19.57 0.02
CA ASP A 14 0.57 19.09 1.32
C ASP A 14 1.66 18.01 1.17
N CYS A 15 2.33 17.72 2.29
CA CYS A 15 3.36 16.68 2.35
C CYS A 15 2.81 15.24 2.21
N ASP A 16 1.48 15.08 2.31
CA ASP A 16 0.81 13.80 2.29
C ASP A 16 0.31 13.37 0.92
N LYS A 17 0.31 14.26 -0.07
CA LYS A 17 -0.01 13.91 -1.45
C LYS A 17 1.27 13.57 -2.22
N ALA A 18 1.14 12.62 -3.14
CA ALA A 18 2.15 12.32 -4.14
C ALA A 18 1.52 12.37 -5.54
N TYR A 19 2.36 12.69 -6.51
CA TYR A 19 1.99 12.79 -7.93
C TYR A 19 2.85 11.84 -8.75
N ALA A 20 2.30 11.35 -9.85
CA ALA A 20 3.02 10.50 -10.80
C ALA A 20 2.91 11.09 -12.20
N MET A 21 3.99 11.02 -12.96
CA MET A 21 4.05 11.47 -14.34
C MET A 21 4.50 10.31 -15.22
N GLN A 22 3.81 10.12 -16.34
CA GLN A 22 4.23 9.18 -17.38
C GLN A 22 5.01 9.95 -18.43
N LEU A 23 6.22 9.47 -18.72
CA LEU A 23 7.11 10.05 -19.72
C LEU A 23 7.08 9.18 -20.99
N SER A 24 7.16 9.83 -22.14
CA SER A 24 7.33 9.18 -23.44
C SER A 24 8.57 9.74 -24.13
N PHE A 25 9.32 8.88 -24.81
CA PHE A 25 10.45 9.29 -25.62
C PHE A 25 9.96 9.66 -27.02
N GLU A 26 10.30 10.87 -27.48
CA GLU A 26 10.05 11.29 -28.87
C GLU A 26 11.24 10.94 -29.78
N GLU A 27 12.47 10.98 -29.27
CA GLU A 27 13.68 10.63 -30.01
C GLU A 27 14.22 9.25 -29.60
N THR A 28 14.63 8.45 -30.58
CA THR A 28 15.03 7.04 -30.41
C THR A 28 16.49 6.84 -30.03
N LEU A 29 17.34 7.87 -30.12
CA LEU A 29 18.80 7.74 -29.92
C LEU A 29 19.33 8.74 -28.89
N LEU A 30 19.38 8.30 -27.64
CA LEU A 30 20.05 9.03 -26.56
C LEU A 30 21.57 8.83 -26.68
N LYS A 31 22.30 9.87 -27.08
CA LYS A 31 23.77 9.84 -27.16
C LYS A 31 24.44 9.89 -25.78
N ASN A 32 23.72 10.37 -24.77
CA ASN A 32 24.24 10.59 -23.43
C ASN A 32 24.07 9.34 -22.57
N GLN A 33 25.07 9.01 -21.77
CA GLN A 33 25.04 7.86 -20.84
C GLN A 33 24.14 8.10 -19.62
N THR A 34 23.72 9.34 -19.38
CA THR A 34 22.87 9.72 -18.25
C THR A 34 21.81 10.73 -18.69
N ILE A 35 20.58 10.55 -18.22
CA ILE A 35 19.49 11.50 -18.35
C ILE A 35 19.25 12.16 -17.00
N PHE A 36 18.92 13.45 -17.03
CA PHE A 36 18.52 14.20 -15.84
C PHE A 36 17.03 14.53 -15.92
N PHE A 37 16.34 14.29 -14.80
CA PHE A 37 14.96 14.70 -14.59
C PHE A 37 14.95 15.82 -13.57
N GLN A 38 14.31 16.92 -13.91
CA GLN A 38 14.15 18.06 -13.01
C GLN A 38 12.67 18.38 -12.85
N VAL A 39 12.24 18.46 -11.58
CA VAL A 39 10.89 18.87 -11.21
C VAL A 39 11.00 20.14 -10.37
N ALA A 40 10.36 21.22 -10.82
CA ALA A 40 10.30 22.48 -10.12
C ALA A 40 8.88 22.75 -9.61
N LEU A 41 8.75 23.03 -8.32
CA LEU A 41 7.52 23.47 -7.67
C LEU A 41 7.67 24.94 -7.29
N LEU A 42 6.93 25.81 -7.97
CA LEU A 42 6.77 27.21 -7.62
C LEU A 42 5.52 27.34 -6.72
N TYR A 43 5.69 27.84 -5.50
CA TYR A 43 4.60 27.96 -4.54
C TYR A 43 4.78 29.16 -3.60
N ILE A 44 3.71 29.53 -2.91
CA ILE A 44 3.74 30.49 -1.81
C ILE A 44 3.72 29.66 -0.52
N ALA A 45 4.76 29.79 0.30
CA ALA A 45 4.84 29.11 1.59
C ALA A 45 3.81 29.69 2.57
N SER A 46 3.47 28.94 3.62
CA SER A 46 2.53 29.40 4.66
C SER A 46 3.00 30.65 5.40
N CYS A 47 4.29 30.96 5.36
CA CYS A 47 4.87 32.22 5.86
C CYS A 47 4.68 33.42 4.90
N GLY A 48 4.07 33.24 3.72
CA GLY A 48 3.85 34.29 2.73
C GLY A 48 4.98 34.49 1.72
N GLU A 49 6.08 33.74 1.84
CA GLU A 49 7.22 33.83 0.92
C GLU A 49 6.96 33.08 -0.39
N ARG A 50 7.41 33.66 -1.51
CA ARG A 50 7.43 32.97 -2.80
C ARG A 50 8.68 32.09 -2.87
N CYS A 51 8.48 30.79 -2.94
CA CYS A 51 9.55 29.81 -2.93
C CYS A 51 9.56 29.00 -4.23
N ILE A 52 10.75 28.54 -4.62
CA ILE A 52 10.94 27.55 -5.67
C ILE A 52 11.64 26.35 -5.05
N ARG A 53 11.02 25.17 -5.11
CA ARG A 53 11.64 23.90 -4.72
C ARG A 53 11.97 23.10 -5.97
N VAL A 54 13.23 22.67 -6.07
CA VAL A 54 13.71 21.90 -7.23
C VAL A 54 14.18 20.53 -6.78
N HIS A 55 13.69 19.49 -7.43
CA HIS A 55 14.19 18.12 -7.29
C HIS A 55 14.88 17.74 -8.60
N THR A 56 16.13 17.31 -8.50
CA THR A 56 16.92 16.83 -9.66
C THR A 56 17.30 15.39 -9.41
N ALA A 57 16.99 14.51 -10.35
CA ALA A 57 17.34 13.09 -10.34
C ALA A 57 18.12 12.74 -11.60
N ALA A 58 19.12 11.89 -11.48
CA ALA A 58 19.89 11.37 -12.60
C ALA A 58 19.61 9.88 -12.77
N ALA A 59 19.38 9.43 -14.00
CA ALA A 59 19.20 8.02 -14.33
C ALA A 59 20.19 7.59 -15.41
N PRO A 60 20.86 6.44 -15.27
CA PRO A 60 21.75 5.91 -16.29
C PRO A 60 20.96 5.38 -17.49
N VAL A 61 21.49 5.57 -18.70
CA VAL A 61 20.96 5.01 -19.94
C VAL A 61 21.60 3.65 -20.18
N VAL A 62 20.79 2.62 -20.31
CA VAL A 62 21.23 1.25 -20.58
C VAL A 62 20.84 0.85 -22.00
N ALA A 63 21.75 0.18 -22.72
CA ALA A 63 21.50 -0.34 -24.06
C ALA A 63 20.88 -1.74 -24.06
N ASP A 64 21.02 -2.48 -22.95
CA ASP A 64 20.47 -3.82 -22.80
C ASP A 64 19.16 -3.81 -21.99
N LEU A 65 18.14 -4.48 -22.53
CA LEU A 65 16.84 -4.62 -21.88
C LEU A 65 16.94 -5.45 -20.59
N GLY A 66 17.86 -6.43 -20.55
CA GLY A 66 18.11 -7.24 -19.34
C GLY A 66 18.63 -6.40 -18.16
N ALA A 67 19.52 -5.45 -18.43
CA ALA A 67 20.00 -4.48 -17.45
C ALA A 67 18.89 -3.52 -17.00
N MET A 68 18.00 -3.08 -17.89
CA MET A 68 16.86 -2.23 -17.57
C MET A 68 15.95 -2.88 -16.52
N TYR A 69 15.52 -4.13 -16.75
CA TYR A 69 14.63 -4.84 -15.83
C TYR A 69 15.21 -5.01 -14.42
N ARG A 70 16.54 -5.08 -14.27
CA ARG A 70 17.20 -5.19 -12.96
C ARG A 70 17.12 -3.90 -12.15
N LEU A 71 17.02 -2.76 -12.82
CA LEU A 71 16.94 -1.43 -12.19
C LEU A 71 15.48 -0.99 -11.96
N ASP A 72 14.50 -1.76 -12.43
CA ASP A 72 13.09 -1.42 -12.29
C ASP A 72 12.64 -1.40 -10.82
N ASP A 73 12.03 -0.28 -10.41
CA ASP A 73 11.36 -0.16 -9.12
C ASP A 73 9.90 -0.64 -9.24
N THR A 74 9.66 -1.86 -8.75
CA THR A 74 8.32 -2.47 -8.69
C THR A 74 7.31 -1.61 -7.95
N PHE A 75 7.71 -0.93 -6.88
CA PHE A 75 6.78 -0.15 -6.07
C PHE A 75 6.33 1.13 -6.78
N ALA A 76 7.23 1.78 -7.50
CA ALA A 76 6.90 2.92 -8.37
C ALA A 76 5.96 2.48 -9.51
N ILE A 77 6.24 1.34 -10.14
CA ILE A 77 5.39 0.76 -11.19
C ILE A 77 3.98 0.48 -10.65
N VAL A 78 3.87 -0.17 -9.49
CA VAL A 78 2.59 -0.44 -8.84
C VAL A 78 1.85 0.85 -8.57
N SER A 79 2.51 1.88 -8.02
CA SER A 79 1.87 3.17 -7.75
C SER A 79 1.32 3.83 -9.00
N LEU A 80 2.07 3.81 -10.11
CA LEU A 80 1.62 4.33 -11.39
C LEU A 80 0.43 3.54 -11.93
N LEU A 81 0.48 2.20 -11.88
CA LEU A 81 -0.60 1.33 -12.33
C LEU A 81 -1.89 1.55 -11.52
N CYS A 82 -1.78 1.75 -10.21
CA CYS A 82 -2.93 2.10 -9.36
C CYS A 82 -3.61 3.38 -9.82
N ARG A 83 -2.82 4.44 -10.01
CA ARG A 83 -3.30 5.77 -10.41
C ARG A 83 -3.94 5.73 -11.78
N LEU A 84 -3.30 5.06 -12.74
CA LEU A 84 -3.86 4.86 -14.08
C LEU A 84 -5.14 4.03 -14.04
N GLY A 85 -5.19 3.00 -13.19
CA GLY A 85 -6.37 2.18 -12.97
C GLY A 85 -7.57 3.00 -12.50
N SER A 86 -7.37 3.78 -11.42
CA SER A 86 -8.40 4.65 -10.86
C SER A 86 -8.82 5.76 -11.81
N LEU A 87 -7.90 6.33 -12.60
CA LEU A 87 -8.24 7.28 -13.66
C LEU A 87 -9.09 6.63 -14.76
N PHE A 88 -8.72 5.43 -15.19
CA PHE A 88 -9.41 4.74 -16.28
C PHE A 88 -10.85 4.36 -15.90
N THR A 89 -11.11 4.08 -14.62
CA THR A 89 -12.48 3.83 -14.11
C THR A 89 -13.38 5.06 -14.14
N LEU A 90 -12.83 6.28 -14.23
CA LEU A 90 -13.64 7.50 -14.35
C LEU A 90 -14.22 7.69 -15.75
N THR A 91 -13.58 7.12 -16.78
CA THR A 91 -13.96 7.32 -18.19
C THR A 91 -14.45 6.05 -18.88
N ASN A 92 -14.04 4.87 -18.42
CA ASN A 92 -14.35 3.58 -19.03
C ASN A 92 -15.05 2.64 -18.05
N LYS A 93 -15.58 1.53 -18.59
CA LYS A 93 -16.16 0.47 -17.74
C LYS A 93 -15.09 -0.13 -16.84
N LEU A 94 -15.50 -0.52 -15.64
CA LEU A 94 -14.63 -1.13 -14.63
C LEU A 94 -13.91 -2.38 -15.17
N GLU A 95 -14.61 -3.24 -15.90
CA GLU A 95 -14.01 -4.44 -16.49
C GLU A 95 -12.91 -4.11 -17.51
N ASP A 96 -13.10 -3.07 -18.31
CA ASP A 96 -12.07 -2.62 -19.27
C ASP A 96 -10.83 -2.09 -18.53
N ALA A 97 -11.01 -1.40 -17.40
CA ALA A 97 -9.92 -0.96 -16.53
C ALA A 97 -9.09 -2.13 -16.01
N ARG A 98 -9.76 -3.16 -15.49
CA ARG A 98 -9.13 -4.37 -14.95
C ARG A 98 -8.37 -5.13 -16.04
N ASN A 99 -9.00 -5.32 -17.19
CA ASN A 99 -8.41 -6.00 -18.34
C ASN A 99 -7.19 -5.23 -18.87
N SER A 100 -7.27 -3.92 -19.00
CA SER A 100 -6.15 -3.07 -19.44
C SER A 100 -4.94 -3.19 -18.51
N LEU A 101 -5.15 -3.10 -17.20
CA LEU A 101 -4.07 -3.29 -16.21
C LEU A 101 -3.49 -4.70 -16.21
N GLN A 102 -4.32 -5.73 -16.45
CA GLN A 102 -3.86 -7.11 -16.52
C GLN A 102 -3.02 -7.34 -17.78
N LEU A 103 -3.49 -6.85 -18.92
CA LEU A 103 -2.80 -6.96 -20.20
C LEU A 103 -1.43 -6.28 -20.19
N LYS A 104 -1.28 -5.13 -19.52
CA LYS A 104 0.03 -4.47 -19.36
C LYS A 104 1.06 -5.39 -18.72
N ILE A 105 0.72 -6.03 -17.61
CA ILE A 105 1.64 -6.93 -16.91
C ILE A 105 1.89 -8.21 -17.71
N VAL A 106 0.86 -8.81 -18.30
CA VAL A 106 1.03 -10.01 -19.14
C VAL A 106 1.98 -9.72 -20.32
N LYS A 107 1.87 -8.53 -20.93
CA LYS A 107 2.81 -8.09 -21.98
C LYS A 107 4.22 -7.94 -21.44
N THR A 108 4.42 -7.21 -20.34
CA THR A 108 5.75 -7.03 -19.72
C THR A 108 6.47 -8.37 -19.47
N LEU A 109 5.73 -9.37 -19.01
CA LEU A 109 6.28 -10.69 -18.68
C LEU A 109 6.54 -11.55 -19.91
N ARG A 110 5.69 -11.42 -20.92
CA ARG A 110 5.90 -12.06 -22.22
C ARG A 110 7.20 -11.55 -22.84
N GLU A 111 7.40 -10.24 -22.86
CA GLU A 111 8.64 -9.65 -23.38
C GLU A 111 9.85 -10.11 -22.58
N TYR A 112 9.77 -10.12 -21.24
CA TYR A 112 10.85 -10.63 -20.40
C TYR A 112 11.17 -12.11 -20.68
N ARG A 113 10.15 -12.96 -20.82
CA ARG A 113 10.33 -14.37 -21.17
C ARG A 113 11.01 -14.53 -22.53
N ASN A 114 10.63 -13.72 -23.52
CA ASN A 114 11.18 -13.78 -24.87
C ASN A 114 12.68 -13.45 -24.91
N LEU A 115 13.16 -12.53 -24.06
CA LEU A 115 14.59 -12.20 -23.97
C LEU A 115 15.47 -13.39 -23.57
N TYR A 116 14.96 -14.26 -22.70
CA TYR A 116 15.71 -15.40 -22.16
C TYR A 116 15.30 -16.75 -22.79
N ALA A 117 14.37 -16.75 -23.75
CA ALA A 117 13.84 -17.95 -24.40
C ALA A 117 14.93 -18.79 -25.07
N VAL A 118 16.00 -18.16 -25.57
CA VAL A 118 17.11 -18.85 -26.26
C VAL A 118 18.10 -19.51 -25.27
N ARG A 119 18.22 -18.98 -24.04
CA ARG A 119 19.23 -19.43 -23.07
C ARG A 119 18.76 -20.56 -22.17
N HIS A 120 17.46 -20.76 -22.05
CA HIS A 120 16.92 -21.78 -21.16
C HIS A 120 15.74 -22.52 -21.76
N GLN A 121 15.91 -23.82 -22.00
CA GLN A 121 14.83 -24.77 -22.24
C GLN A 121 14.04 -25.08 -20.95
N PHE A 122 13.67 -24.05 -20.18
CA PHE A 122 12.77 -24.25 -19.05
C PHE A 122 11.37 -24.55 -19.60
N GLY A 123 10.76 -25.65 -19.16
CA GLY A 123 9.41 -26.07 -19.55
C GLY A 123 8.30 -25.09 -19.09
N ALA A 124 7.17 -25.60 -18.59
CA ALA A 124 6.01 -24.80 -18.20
C ALA A 124 6.16 -23.91 -16.93
N ARG A 125 7.39 -23.53 -16.55
CA ARG A 125 7.65 -22.68 -15.36
C ARG A 125 7.59 -21.21 -15.70
N MET A 126 7.02 -20.40 -14.81
CA MET A 126 6.97 -18.95 -14.96
C MET A 126 8.35 -18.34 -14.67
N ILE A 127 8.93 -17.67 -15.66
CA ILE A 127 10.20 -16.95 -15.52
C ILE A 127 9.88 -15.50 -15.13
N TYR A 128 10.42 -15.04 -14.02
CA TYR A 128 10.30 -13.65 -13.57
C TYR A 128 11.62 -13.20 -12.93
N LEU A 129 11.85 -11.89 -12.93
CA LEU A 129 13.02 -11.29 -12.30
C LEU A 129 12.76 -11.03 -10.80
N GLU A 130 13.79 -11.15 -9.97
CA GLU A 130 13.67 -10.90 -8.53
C GLU A 130 13.14 -9.49 -8.22
N SER A 131 13.51 -8.47 -9.03
CA SER A 131 12.97 -7.11 -8.89
C SER A 131 11.45 -7.07 -9.02
N LEU A 132 10.87 -7.84 -9.95
CA LEU A 132 9.44 -7.88 -10.26
C LEU A 132 8.65 -8.92 -9.46
N LYS A 133 9.28 -9.62 -8.51
CA LYS A 133 8.65 -10.68 -7.72
C LYS A 133 7.35 -10.25 -7.03
N PHE A 134 7.34 -9.04 -6.48
CA PHE A 134 6.16 -8.50 -5.79
C PHE A 134 5.12 -7.88 -6.73
N LEU A 135 5.44 -7.67 -8.01
CA LEU A 135 4.54 -7.01 -8.97
C LEU A 135 3.21 -7.77 -9.10
N TYR A 136 3.25 -9.10 -9.11
CA TYR A 136 2.06 -9.95 -9.19
C TYR A 136 1.16 -9.84 -7.97
N LEU A 137 1.78 -9.89 -6.79
CA LEU A 137 1.08 -9.81 -5.52
C LEU A 137 0.34 -8.48 -5.43
N TYR A 138 1.05 -7.39 -5.70
CA TYR A 138 0.45 -6.06 -5.70
C TYR A 138 -0.56 -5.87 -6.83
N ARG A 139 -0.34 -6.45 -8.01
CA ARG A 139 -1.34 -6.39 -9.08
C ARG A 139 -2.65 -7.06 -8.68
N LEU A 140 -2.58 -8.22 -8.04
CA LEU A 140 -3.76 -8.90 -7.53
C LEU A 140 -4.43 -8.08 -6.43
N ALA A 141 -3.66 -7.48 -5.52
CA ALA A 141 -4.16 -6.57 -4.50
C ALA A 141 -4.89 -5.38 -5.11
N VAL A 142 -4.35 -4.78 -6.18
CA VAL A 142 -5.00 -3.70 -6.94
C VAL A 142 -6.31 -4.16 -7.59
N SER A 143 -6.39 -5.38 -8.11
CA SER A 143 -7.67 -5.93 -8.63
C SER A 143 -8.72 -6.15 -7.53
N LYS A 144 -8.29 -6.36 -6.29
CA LYS A 144 -9.16 -6.63 -5.14
C LYS A 144 -9.50 -5.37 -4.36
N SER A 145 -8.84 -4.24 -4.64
CA SER A 145 -9.09 -3.00 -3.93
C SER A 145 -10.47 -2.43 -4.29
N VAL A 146 -11.10 -1.73 -3.34
CA VAL A 146 -12.45 -1.16 -3.46
C VAL A 146 -12.72 -0.45 -4.80
N PRO A 147 -11.83 0.41 -5.35
CA PRO A 147 -12.15 1.12 -6.59
C PRO A 147 -12.14 0.22 -7.84
N LEU A 148 -11.45 -0.92 -7.81
CA LEU A 148 -11.28 -1.81 -8.96
C LEU A 148 -11.92 -3.19 -8.77
N LYS A 149 -12.51 -3.46 -7.59
CA LYS A 149 -13.23 -4.69 -7.28
C LYS A 149 -14.48 -4.80 -8.15
N GLY A 150 -14.57 -5.91 -8.90
CA GLY A 150 -15.66 -6.20 -9.82
C GLY A 150 -16.78 -7.00 -9.15
N GLY A 151 -17.99 -6.42 -9.14
CA GLY A 151 -19.22 -7.00 -8.59
C GLY A 151 -20.26 -5.90 -8.38
N TYR A 152 -21.51 -6.13 -8.83
CA TYR A 152 -22.60 -5.15 -8.81
C TYR A 152 -23.03 -4.70 -7.40
N ALA A 153 -22.68 -5.47 -6.36
CA ALA A 153 -23.08 -5.23 -4.96
C ALA A 153 -21.91 -5.12 -3.97
N ASP A 154 -20.67 -4.97 -4.44
CA ASP A 154 -19.49 -5.19 -3.59
C ASP A 154 -19.05 -4.01 -2.71
N ALA A 155 -19.45 -2.78 -3.05
CA ALA A 155 -19.07 -1.57 -2.32
C ALA A 155 -20.00 -0.41 -2.70
N GLN A 156 -20.31 0.47 -1.74
CA GLN A 156 -21.11 1.66 -1.99
C GLN A 156 -20.39 2.63 -2.93
N LEU A 157 -21.16 3.45 -3.67
CA LEU A 157 -20.58 4.40 -4.62
C LEU A 157 -19.62 5.38 -3.92
N ASP A 158 -20.02 5.90 -2.76
CA ASP A 158 -19.22 6.88 -2.01
C ASP A 158 -17.92 6.28 -1.50
N GLU A 159 -17.94 5.03 -1.02
CA GLU A 159 -16.74 4.28 -0.61
C GLU A 159 -15.79 4.07 -1.79
N ARG A 160 -16.32 3.74 -2.97
CA ARG A 160 -15.53 3.57 -4.20
C ARG A 160 -14.87 4.88 -4.63
N CYS A 161 -15.63 5.97 -4.66
CA CYS A 161 -15.12 7.30 -5.00
C CYS A 161 -14.01 7.74 -4.02
N THR A 162 -14.25 7.53 -2.73
CA THR A 162 -13.29 7.86 -1.66
C THR A 162 -12.01 7.05 -1.78
N ALA A 163 -12.12 5.73 -1.94
CA ALA A 163 -10.96 4.85 -2.11
C ALA A 163 -10.19 5.14 -3.41
N GLY A 164 -10.90 5.45 -4.49
CA GLY A 164 -10.31 5.88 -5.77
C GLY A 164 -9.51 7.18 -5.62
N PHE A 165 -10.08 8.17 -4.92
CA PHE A 165 -9.40 9.43 -4.63
C PHE A 165 -8.12 9.21 -3.81
N PHE A 166 -8.18 8.39 -2.76
CA PHE A 166 -7.00 8.05 -1.97
C PHE A 166 -5.94 7.32 -2.80
N MET A 167 -6.30 6.33 -3.62
CA MET A 167 -5.35 5.64 -4.50
C MET A 167 -4.68 6.59 -5.51
N MET A 168 -5.37 7.65 -5.93
CA MET A 168 -4.84 8.67 -6.82
C MET A 168 -3.92 9.69 -6.13
N ALA A 169 -4.00 9.84 -4.81
CA ALA A 169 -3.29 10.90 -4.07
C ALA A 169 -2.19 10.39 -3.15
N LEU A 170 -2.30 9.16 -2.63
CA LEU A 170 -1.42 8.67 -1.55
C LEU A 170 0.06 8.51 -1.99
N PRO A 171 1.02 8.76 -1.07
CA PRO A 171 2.43 8.47 -1.28
C PRO A 171 2.67 6.97 -1.44
N VAL A 172 3.72 6.59 -2.18
CA VAL A 172 4.01 5.19 -2.53
C VAL A 172 3.98 4.28 -1.31
N LYS A 173 4.68 4.65 -0.22
CA LYS A 173 4.72 3.85 1.01
C LYS A 173 3.34 3.59 1.63
N LYS A 174 2.47 4.61 1.67
CA LYS A 174 1.11 4.50 2.22
C LYS A 174 0.20 3.72 1.28
N LEU A 175 0.32 3.94 -0.03
CA LEU A 175 -0.43 3.20 -1.04
C LEU A 175 -0.12 1.71 -0.98
N LEU A 176 1.15 1.32 -0.84
CA LEU A 176 1.53 -0.08 -0.70
C LEU A 176 0.97 -0.70 0.58
N LYS A 177 0.93 0.06 1.68
CA LYS A 177 0.32 -0.38 2.94
C LYS A 177 -1.20 -0.57 2.79
N LEU A 178 -1.88 0.31 2.06
CA LEU A 178 -3.30 0.17 1.74
C LEU A 178 -3.58 -1.06 0.87
N LEU A 179 -2.71 -1.35 -0.11
CA LEU A 179 -2.87 -2.49 -1.01
C LEU A 179 -2.53 -3.82 -0.35
N TYR A 180 -1.45 -3.87 0.42
CA TYR A 180 -1.03 -5.03 1.19
C TYR A 180 -0.81 -4.64 2.65
N PRO A 181 -1.89 -4.66 3.45
CA PRO A 181 -1.87 -4.31 4.86
C PRO A 181 -0.99 -5.23 5.70
N ASN A 182 -0.59 -4.73 6.87
CA ASN A 182 0.19 -5.52 7.81
C ASN A 182 -0.76 -6.32 8.70
N LEU A 183 -0.59 -7.64 8.74
CA LEU A 183 -1.21 -8.50 9.74
C LEU A 183 -0.17 -8.86 10.80
N ILE A 184 -0.44 -8.56 12.06
CA ILE A 184 0.47 -8.78 13.18
C ILE A 184 -0.24 -9.59 14.25
N ARG A 185 0.38 -10.68 14.67
CA ARG A 185 -0.08 -11.47 15.81
C ARG A 185 0.45 -10.84 17.10
N ILE A 186 -0.43 -10.59 18.07
CA ILE A 186 -0.13 -9.82 19.30
C ILE A 186 -0.26 -10.61 20.60
N ASP A 187 -0.87 -11.79 20.59
CA ASP A 187 -1.02 -12.65 21.78
C ASP A 187 0.33 -12.99 22.45
N GLU A 188 1.34 -13.38 21.67
CA GLU A 188 2.69 -13.68 22.18
C GLU A 188 3.37 -12.48 22.84
N PHE A 189 3.05 -11.27 22.37
CA PHE A 189 3.57 -10.04 22.95
C PHE A 189 2.86 -9.72 24.26
N LEU A 190 1.53 -9.84 24.30
CA LEU A 190 0.70 -9.57 25.47
C LEU A 190 1.09 -10.41 26.69
N LEU A 191 1.60 -11.62 26.47
CA LEU A 191 2.02 -12.55 27.52
C LEU A 191 3.46 -12.31 28.03
N LYS A 192 4.25 -11.44 27.39
CA LYS A 192 5.64 -11.12 27.79
C LYS A 192 5.71 -9.76 28.49
N PRO A 193 5.64 -9.70 29.84
CA PRO A 193 5.62 -8.44 30.59
C PRO A 193 6.94 -7.65 30.57
N SER A 194 8.06 -8.26 30.13
CA SER A 194 9.38 -7.63 30.11
C SER A 194 9.75 -6.92 28.80
N ALA A 195 8.92 -7.03 27.76
CA ALA A 195 9.20 -6.35 26.49
C ALA A 195 8.78 -4.88 26.61
N GLN A 196 9.76 -3.99 26.76
CA GLN A 196 9.49 -2.56 26.58
C GLN A 196 8.85 -2.36 25.22
N THR A 197 7.92 -1.41 25.13
CA THR A 197 7.17 -1.15 23.89
C THR A 197 8.12 -0.83 22.72
N ASP A 198 9.38 -0.48 22.96
CA ASP A 198 10.42 -0.21 21.93
C ASP A 198 10.90 -1.47 21.20
N ASP A 199 10.90 -2.64 21.85
CA ASP A 199 11.23 -3.92 21.21
C ASP A 199 10.16 -4.42 20.24
N PHE A 200 8.96 -3.81 20.30
CA PHE A 200 7.86 -4.18 19.41
C PHE A 200 8.19 -3.95 17.94
N LYS A 201 8.93 -2.87 17.59
CA LYS A 201 9.33 -2.63 16.19
C LYS A 201 10.34 -3.65 15.67
N ASN A 202 11.24 -4.13 16.54
CA ASN A 202 12.29 -5.07 16.17
C ASN A 202 11.78 -6.51 16.07
N THR A 203 10.71 -6.84 16.80
CA THR A 203 10.13 -8.20 16.87
C THR A 203 8.86 -8.35 16.02
N MET A 204 8.46 -7.31 15.28
CA MET A 204 7.21 -7.28 14.52
C MET A 204 7.22 -8.25 13.33
N ASN A 205 6.84 -9.50 13.57
CA ASN A 205 6.67 -10.48 12.51
C ASN A 205 5.36 -10.23 11.77
N ARG A 206 5.47 -9.69 10.56
CA ARG A 206 4.34 -9.50 9.65
C ARG A 206 3.96 -10.85 9.06
N LEU A 207 2.70 -11.24 9.24
CA LEU A 207 2.17 -12.47 8.70
C LEU A 207 1.62 -12.25 7.29
N PRO A 208 1.69 -13.28 6.43
CA PRO A 208 1.09 -13.21 5.10
C PRO A 208 -0.44 -13.10 5.22
N LEU A 209 -1.05 -12.31 4.33
CA LEU A 209 -2.50 -12.12 4.26
C LEU A 209 -3.22 -13.35 3.65
N VAL A 210 -3.22 -14.46 4.38
CA VAL A 210 -3.88 -15.72 4.02
C VAL A 210 -4.73 -16.17 5.21
N ALA A 211 -5.91 -16.76 4.95
CA ALA A 211 -6.79 -17.24 6.01
C ALA A 211 -6.11 -18.27 6.95
N GLU A 212 -5.20 -19.08 6.39
CA GLU A 212 -4.40 -20.07 7.14
C GLU A 212 -3.45 -19.46 8.18
N SER A 213 -3.12 -18.17 8.06
CA SER A 213 -2.28 -17.46 9.04
C SER A 213 -3.03 -17.09 10.33
N LEU A 214 -4.37 -17.16 10.30
CA LEU A 214 -5.25 -16.85 11.42
C LEU A 214 -5.52 -18.13 12.23
N ASP A 215 -4.93 -18.21 13.43
CA ASP A 215 -5.27 -19.23 14.42
C ASP A 215 -6.51 -18.77 15.20
N LEU A 216 -7.48 -19.67 15.37
CA LEU A 216 -8.70 -19.43 16.16
C LEU A 216 -8.41 -19.08 17.62
N ARG A 217 -7.21 -19.34 18.13
CA ARG A 217 -6.78 -19.00 19.50
C ARG A 217 -5.97 -17.71 19.57
N GLY A 218 -5.63 -17.11 18.45
CA GLY A 218 -4.76 -15.94 18.40
C GLY A 218 -5.52 -14.61 18.46
N LEU A 219 -4.77 -13.55 18.73
CA LEU A 219 -5.22 -12.16 18.66
C LEU A 219 -4.35 -11.43 17.65
N TYR A 220 -4.98 -10.72 16.72
CA TYR A 220 -4.31 -10.13 15.57
C TYR A 220 -4.70 -8.66 15.38
N ILE A 221 -3.75 -7.85 14.93
CA ILE A 221 -3.97 -6.49 14.45
C ILE A 221 -3.74 -6.48 12.94
N TYR A 222 -4.74 -6.05 12.21
CA TYR A 222 -4.66 -5.72 10.79
C TYR A 222 -4.60 -4.20 10.65
N ASP A 223 -3.59 -3.72 9.92
CA ASP A 223 -3.26 -2.30 9.76
C ASP A 223 -3.09 -1.96 8.28
N ASP A 224 -4.13 -1.34 7.71
CA ASP A 224 -4.16 -0.86 6.32
C ASP A 224 -3.67 0.60 6.18
N GLY A 225 -3.38 1.27 7.30
CA GLY A 225 -2.97 2.67 7.38
C GLY A 225 -4.09 3.68 7.63
N PHE A 226 -5.36 3.32 7.41
CA PHE A 226 -6.53 4.14 7.70
C PHE A 226 -7.32 3.63 8.91
N TYR A 227 -7.35 2.32 9.11
CA TYR A 227 -8.09 1.66 10.17
C TYR A 227 -7.23 0.55 10.78
N PHE A 228 -7.47 0.26 12.04
CA PHE A 228 -7.01 -0.95 12.69
C PHE A 228 -8.18 -1.90 12.83
N VAL A 229 -8.05 -3.11 12.31
CA VAL A 229 -8.99 -4.19 12.60
C VAL A 229 -8.32 -5.13 13.58
N ILE A 230 -8.83 -5.21 14.79
CA ILE A 230 -8.34 -6.13 15.81
C ILE A 230 -9.25 -7.36 15.77
N TRP A 231 -8.68 -8.48 15.36
CA TRP A 231 -9.38 -9.73 15.20
C TRP A 231 -9.13 -10.64 16.40
N PHE A 232 -10.22 -11.03 17.07
CA PHE A 232 -10.24 -11.96 18.20
C PHE A 232 -10.60 -13.35 17.71
N GLY A 233 -9.68 -14.29 17.88
CA GLY A 233 -9.95 -15.69 17.60
C GLY A 233 -11.14 -16.22 18.41
N ARG A 234 -11.98 -17.05 17.79
CA ARG A 234 -13.18 -17.61 18.43
C ARG A 234 -12.89 -18.48 19.65
N MET A 235 -11.70 -19.08 19.70
CA MET A 235 -11.19 -19.95 20.77
C MET A 235 -10.13 -19.24 21.62
N LEU A 236 -10.06 -17.90 21.56
CA LEU A 236 -9.17 -17.14 22.43
C LEU A 236 -9.55 -17.37 23.90
N SER A 237 -8.53 -17.53 24.76
CA SER A 237 -8.77 -17.75 26.19
C SER A 237 -9.62 -16.62 26.79
N PRO A 238 -10.67 -16.95 27.57
CA PRO A 238 -11.56 -15.96 28.14
C PRO A 238 -10.83 -14.99 29.09
N ASP A 239 -9.69 -15.40 29.66
CA ASP A 239 -8.86 -14.55 30.50
C ASP A 239 -8.22 -13.39 29.73
N ILE A 240 -7.64 -13.65 28.55
CA ILE A 240 -7.08 -12.61 27.68
C ILE A 240 -8.21 -11.68 27.20
N ALA A 241 -9.33 -12.26 26.77
CA ALA A 241 -10.47 -11.49 26.28
C ALA A 241 -11.09 -10.60 27.38
N GLY A 242 -11.35 -11.15 28.56
CA GLY A 242 -11.91 -10.42 29.70
C GLY A 242 -10.98 -9.33 30.23
N ASN A 243 -9.67 -9.53 30.16
CA ASN A 243 -8.70 -8.51 30.54
C ASN A 243 -8.59 -7.35 29.52
N LEU A 244 -8.93 -7.58 28.26
CA LEU A 244 -8.88 -6.57 27.20
C LEU A 244 -10.22 -5.84 27.00
N LEU A 245 -11.34 -6.54 27.13
CA LEU A 245 -12.69 -6.05 26.78
C LEU A 245 -13.65 -5.93 27.99
N ARG A 246 -13.31 -6.47 29.18
CA ARG A 246 -14.17 -6.47 30.39
C ARG A 246 -15.59 -7.02 30.06
N PRO A 247 -16.73 -6.79 30.78
CA PRO A 247 -17.94 -7.59 30.57
C PRO A 247 -18.66 -7.30 29.24
N ASP A 248 -18.17 -6.37 28.42
CA ASP A 248 -18.67 -6.09 27.06
C ASP A 248 -18.33 -7.21 26.04
N PHE A 249 -17.64 -8.28 26.47
CA PHE A 249 -17.35 -9.45 25.62
C PHE A 249 -18.62 -10.14 25.08
N ALA A 250 -19.77 -9.93 25.72
CA ALA A 250 -21.05 -10.49 25.30
C ALA A 250 -21.80 -9.65 24.25
N ALA A 251 -21.36 -8.41 23.98
CA ALA A 251 -21.97 -7.53 22.99
C ALA A 251 -21.37 -7.73 21.60
N GLU A 252 -22.06 -7.26 20.54
CA GLU A 252 -21.47 -7.14 19.20
C GLU A 252 -20.20 -6.29 19.27
N LEU A 253 -19.04 -6.94 19.18
CA LEU A 253 -17.71 -6.32 19.28
C LEU A 253 -17.53 -5.17 18.27
N SER A 254 -18.26 -5.19 17.14
CA SER A 254 -18.24 -4.14 16.11
C SER A 254 -18.61 -2.74 16.62
N ARG A 255 -19.30 -2.63 17.77
CA ARG A 255 -19.71 -1.34 18.38
C ARG A 255 -18.88 -0.93 19.61
N VAL A 256 -17.95 -1.78 20.06
CA VAL A 256 -17.18 -1.51 21.27
C VAL A 256 -16.00 -0.59 20.94
N MET A 257 -15.91 0.56 21.61
CA MET A 257 -14.74 1.41 21.52
C MET A 257 -13.66 0.90 22.48
N LEU A 258 -12.45 0.65 21.97
CA LEU A 258 -11.31 0.33 22.82
C LEU A 258 -11.03 1.50 23.77
N SER A 259 -11.25 1.26 25.06
CA SER A 259 -10.91 2.20 26.12
C SER A 259 -9.69 1.68 26.89
N ARG A 260 -8.89 2.62 27.42
CA ARG A 260 -7.74 2.27 28.24
C ARG A 260 -8.25 1.79 29.60
N HIS A 261 -7.97 0.55 29.95
CA HIS A 261 -8.29 -0.01 31.25
C HIS A 261 -7.05 -0.08 32.15
N ASP A 262 -7.25 -0.20 33.47
CA ASP A 262 -6.19 -0.32 34.48
C ASP A 262 -5.45 -1.67 34.46
N ASN A 263 -5.57 -2.44 33.38
CA ASN A 263 -4.89 -3.72 33.19
C ASN A 263 -3.58 -3.52 32.42
N GLU A 264 -2.54 -4.27 32.79
CA GLU A 264 -1.23 -4.20 32.11
C GLU A 264 -1.32 -4.57 30.62
N MET A 265 -2.09 -5.62 30.29
CA MET A 265 -2.32 -6.03 28.89
C MET A 265 -3.04 -4.95 28.08
N SER A 266 -4.04 -4.26 28.66
CA SER A 266 -4.74 -3.15 27.99
C SER A 266 -3.78 -1.98 27.77
N ARG A 267 -2.96 -1.64 28.77
CA ARG A 267 -1.94 -0.59 28.66
C ARG A 267 -0.92 -0.91 27.56
N MET A 268 -0.51 -2.17 27.44
CA MET A 268 0.43 -2.59 26.42
C MET A 268 -0.18 -2.59 25.01
N LEU A 269 -1.41 -3.08 24.85
CA LEU A 269 -2.14 -3.00 23.59
C LEU A 269 -2.29 -1.55 23.12
N MET A 270 -2.69 -0.64 24.03
CA MET A 270 -2.80 0.79 23.73
C MET A 270 -1.44 1.41 23.40
N GLY A 271 -0.36 0.96 24.05
CA GLY A 271 1.02 1.34 23.71
C GLY A 271 1.42 0.92 22.30
N ILE A 272 1.09 -0.32 21.91
CA ILE A 272 1.33 -0.85 20.56
C ILE A 272 0.55 -0.02 19.52
N LEU A 273 -0.76 0.18 19.74
CA LEU A 273 -1.59 0.99 18.85
C LEU A 273 -1.06 2.41 18.73
N LYS A 274 -0.63 3.04 19.84
CA LYS A 274 -0.01 4.37 19.81
C LYS A 274 1.24 4.40 18.93
N LYS A 275 2.13 3.40 19.06
CA LYS A 275 3.34 3.32 18.22
C LYS A 275 3.04 3.10 16.74
N LEU A 276 2.00 2.32 16.43
CA LEU A 276 1.53 2.15 15.06
C LEU A 276 0.98 3.47 14.51
N ARG A 277 0.24 4.24 15.30
CA ARG A 277 -0.25 5.59 14.93
C ARG A 277 0.88 6.59 14.69
N GLU A 278 1.90 6.58 15.55
CA GLU A 278 3.09 7.44 15.39
C GLU A 278 3.83 7.18 14.07
N SER A 279 3.73 5.97 13.50
CA SER A 279 4.31 5.66 12.20
C SER A 279 3.58 6.31 11.01
N ASN A 280 2.32 6.72 11.19
CA ASN A 280 1.44 7.29 10.18
C ASN A 280 0.64 8.47 10.77
N PRO A 281 1.29 9.63 11.00
CA PRO A 281 0.67 10.76 11.71
C PRO A 281 -0.48 11.44 10.94
N SER A 282 -0.56 11.23 9.63
CA SER A 282 -1.50 11.94 8.75
C SER A 282 -2.96 11.54 8.90
N TYR A 283 -3.22 10.34 9.43
CA TYR A 283 -4.57 9.84 9.62
C TYR A 283 -4.68 9.23 11.01
N TYR A 284 -5.77 9.52 11.72
CA TYR A 284 -6.06 8.84 12.97
C TYR A 284 -6.75 7.52 12.68
N GLN A 285 -6.03 6.41 12.89
CA GLN A 285 -6.59 5.09 12.62
C GLN A 285 -7.62 4.69 13.70
N LEU A 286 -8.88 4.61 13.29
CA LEU A 286 -9.97 4.08 14.10
C LEU A 286 -9.79 2.57 14.27
N SER A 287 -10.14 2.06 15.44
CA SER A 287 -10.01 0.65 15.78
C SER A 287 -11.37 -0.02 15.73
N TYR A 288 -11.50 -1.07 14.91
CA TYR A 288 -12.68 -1.93 14.83
C TYR A 288 -12.34 -3.30 15.43
N LEU A 289 -13.25 -3.82 16.24
CA LEU A 289 -13.09 -5.13 16.86
C LEU A 289 -13.93 -6.14 16.09
N VAL A 290 -13.31 -7.26 15.71
CA VAL A 290 -13.95 -8.33 14.91
C VAL A 290 -13.67 -9.67 15.59
N ARG A 291 -14.60 -10.62 15.45
CA ARG A 291 -14.49 -12.00 15.97
C ARG A 291 -14.93 -13.01 14.93
#